data_AF-A0A5N4CEN9-F1
#
_entry.id   AF-A0A5N4CEN9-F1
#
_cell.length_a   1.000
_cell.length_b   1.000
_cell.length_c   1.000
_cell.angle_alpha   90.00
_cell.angle_beta   90.00
_cell.angle_gamma   90.00
#
_symmetry.space_group_name_H-M   'P 1'
#
loop_
_entity.id
_entity.type
_entity.pdbx_description
1 polymer ?
#
loop_
_entity_poly.entity_id
_entity_poly.type
_entity_poly.pdbx_seq_one_letter_code
_entity_poly.pdbx_strand_id
1 'polypeptide(L)' 'MKNLTCHCNMLVAVIKEQLQETQGLCEYAIYVQALILRLEGNIQESLDLFQTCAVLSPPCADNLKQVARSL' A
#
# COMPACT_ATOMS: atom_id res chain seq x y z
N MET A 1 3.63 -16.97 -14.01
CA MET A 1 4.52 -16.28 -13.07
C MET A 1 5.18 -15.03 -13.66
N LYS A 2 5.86 -15.09 -14.82
CA LYS A 2 6.56 -13.92 -15.41
C LYS A 2 5.69 -12.68 -15.71
N ASN A 3 4.42 -12.86 -16.07
CA ASN A 3 3.48 -11.75 -16.34
C ASN A 3 3.04 -10.99 -15.08
N LEU A 4 2.96 -11.67 -13.93
CA LEU A 4 2.55 -11.06 -12.66
C LEU A 4 3.69 -10.20 -12.08
N THR A 5 4.95 -10.63 -12.28
CA THR A 5 6.15 -9.88 -11.87
C THR A 5 6.28 -8.56 -12.65
N CYS A 6 5.95 -8.55 -13.95
CA CYS A 6 5.97 -7.33 -14.76
C CYS A 6 4.93 -6.29 -14.27
N HIS A 7 3.72 -6.74 -13.95
CA HIS A 7 2.67 -5.87 -13.40
C HIS A 7 3.02 -5.32 -12.01
N CYS A 8 3.61 -6.14 -11.12
CA CYS A 8 4.07 -5.67 -9.81
C CYS A 8 5.21 -4.64 -9.95
N ASN A 9 6.14 -4.83 -10.88
CA ASN A 9 7.25 -3.89 -11.08
C ASN A 9 6.78 -2.51 -11.56
N MET A 10 5.80 -2.46 -12.46
CA MET A 10 5.19 -1.20 -12.91
C MET A 10 4.42 -0.51 -11.77
N LEU A 11 3.71 -1.30 -10.96
CA LEU A 11 2.99 -0.79 -9.79
C LEU A 11 3.93 -0.16 -8.76
N VAL A 12 5.07 -0.80 -8.47
CA VAL A 12 6.09 -0.25 -7.56
C VAL A 12 6.67 1.06 -8.08
N ALA A 13 6.85 1.20 -9.40
CA ALA A 13 7.35 2.45 -9.98
C ALA A 13 6.35 3.61 -9.80
N VAL A 14 5.07 3.37 -10.10
CA VAL A 14 4.00 4.38 -9.93
C VAL A 14 3.82 4.76 -8.46
N ILE A 15 3.91 3.79 -7.53
CA ILE A 15 3.86 4.06 -6.09
C ILE A 15 5.01 4.97 -5.66
N LYS A 16 6.24 4.71 -6.14
CA LYS A 16 7.40 5.55 -5.80
C LYS A 16 7.24 6.97 -6.31
N GLU A 17 6.76 7.14 -7.54
CA GLU A 17 6.49 8.46 -8.12
C GLU A 17 5.43 9.21 -7.31
N GLN A 18 4.32 8.56 -6.97
CA GLN A 18 3.26 9.16 -6.16
C GLN A 18 3.73 9.51 -4.74
N LEU A 19 4.53 8.67 -4.09
CA LEU A 19 5.10 8.97 -2.78
C LEU A 19 6.09 10.14 -2.88
N GLN A 20 6.85 10.26 -3.96
CA GLN A 20 7.76 11.38 -4.17
C GLN A 20 6.99 12.69 -4.38
N GLU A 21 5.95 12.70 -5.21
CA GLU A 21 5.11 13.87 -5.48
C GLU A 21 4.36 14.35 -4.24
N THR A 22 3.90 13.41 -3.41
CA THR A 22 3.11 13.70 -2.20
C THR A 22 3.94 13.80 -0.93
N GLN A 23 5.28 13.81 -1.04
CA GLN A 23 6.20 13.84 0.10
C GLN A 23 5.93 12.73 1.14
N GLY A 24 5.51 11.56 0.66
CA GLY A 24 5.19 10.41 1.49
C GLY A 24 3.85 10.50 2.24
N LEU A 25 2.94 11.39 1.82
CA LEU A 25 1.63 11.57 2.48
C LEU A 25 0.46 10.94 1.72
N CYS A 26 0.69 10.33 0.56
CA CYS A 26 -0.36 9.60 -0.16
C CYS A 26 -0.70 8.27 0.54
N GLU A 27 -1.75 8.29 1.37
CA GLU A 27 -2.22 7.12 2.12
C GLU A 27 -2.44 5.89 1.21
N TYR A 28 -3.06 6.08 0.04
CA TYR A 28 -3.33 4.98 -0.88
C TYR A 28 -2.03 4.35 -1.43
N ALA A 29 -1.02 5.16 -1.73
CA ALA A 29 0.27 4.65 -2.20
C ALA A 29 0.99 3.85 -1.10
N ILE A 30 0.93 4.33 0.15
CA ILE A 30 1.48 3.62 1.32
C ILE A 30 0.72 2.29 1.55
N TYR A 31 -0.61 2.32 1.44
CA TYR A 31 -1.45 1.15 1.60
C TYR A 31 -1.15 0.06 0.56
N VAL A 32 -1.04 0.43 -0.71
CA VAL A 32 -0.70 -0.53 -1.78
C VAL A 32 0.73 -1.05 -1.61
N GLN A 33 1.69 -0.22 -1.18
CA GLN A 33 3.04 -0.67 -0.86
C GLN A 33 3.07 -1.70 0.28
N ALA A 34 2.29 -1.47 1.35
CA ALA A 34 2.14 -2.41 2.45
C ALA A 34 1.57 -3.75 1.98
N LEU A 35 0.60 -3.75 1.06
CA LEU A 35 0.04 -4.97 0.48
C LEU A 35 1.08 -5.77 -0.32
N ILE A 36 1.92 -5.08 -1.12
CA ILE A 36 2.99 -5.73 -1.89
C ILE A 36 3.99 -6.41 -0.94
N LEU A 37 4.47 -5.69 0.08
CA LEU A 37 5.40 -6.24 1.07
C LEU A 37 4.82 -7.48 1.78
N ARG A 38 3.51 -7.46 2.08
CA ARG A 38 2.83 -8.63 2.67
C ARG A 38 2.86 -9.83 1.75
N LEU A 39 2.59 -9.64 0.46
CA LEU A 39 2.60 -10.71 -0.55
C LEU A 39 4.00 -11.27 -0.79
N GLU A 40 5.03 -10.45 -0.62
CA GLU A 40 6.45 -10.84 -0.70
C GLU A 40 6.96 -11.54 0.57
N GLY A 41 6.15 -11.58 1.64
CA GLY A 41 6.51 -12.19 2.93
C GLY A 41 7.21 -11.23 3.91
N ASN A 42 7.33 -9.95 3.57
CA ASN A 42 7.91 -8.90 4.41
C ASN A 42 6.84 -8.38 5.39
N ILE A 43 6.38 -9.25 6.29
CA ILE A 43 5.23 -8.99 7.16
C ILE A 43 5.46 -7.81 8.12
N GLN A 44 6.67 -7.64 8.64
CA GLN A 44 6.98 -6.56 9.58
C GLN A 44 6.96 -5.18 8.92
N GLU A 45 7.63 -5.01 7.78
CA GLU A 45 7.62 -3.74 7.05
C GLU A 45 6.21 -3.40 6.54
N SER A 46 5.46 -4.41 6.11
CA SER A 46 4.04 -4.25 5.77
C SER A 46 3.22 -3.70 6.95
N LEU A 47 3.43 -4.23 8.15
CA LEU A 47 2.75 -3.78 9.37
C LEU A 47 3.09 -2.32 9.71
N ASP A 48 4.36 -1.94 9.61
CA ASP A 48 4.82 -0.57 9.92
C ASP A 48 4.19 0.47 8.97
N LEU A 49 4.03 0.11 7.68
CA LEU A 49 3.32 0.95 6.71
C LEU A 49 1.82 1.04 7.00
N PHE A 50 1.17 -0.06 7.39
CA PHE A 50 -0.25 -0.02 7.78
C PHE A 50 -0.50 0.83 9.03
N GLN A 51 0.42 0.82 10.00
CA GLN A 51 0.35 1.71 11.16
C GLN A 51 0.48 3.17 10.74
N THR A 52 1.35 3.47 9.78
CA THR A 52 1.49 4.82 9.20
C THR A 52 0.20 5.28 8.52
N CYS A 53 -0.48 4.41 7.75
CA CYS A 53 -1.80 4.72 7.17
C CYS A 53 -2.84 5.05 8.26
N ALA A 54 -2.87 4.30 9.37
CA ALA A 54 -3.82 4.53 10.46
C ALA A 54 -3.60 5.87 11.19
N VAL A 55 -2.38 6.41 11.15
CA VAL A 55 -2.04 7.75 11.69
C VAL A 55 -2.40 8.86 10.69
N LEU A 56 -2.16 8.65 9.39
CA LEU A 56 -2.43 9.63 8.33
C LEU A 56 -3.93 9.84 8.09
N SER A 57 -4.73 8.78 8.22
CA SER A 57 -6.19 8.83 8.16
C SER A 57 -6.78 8.07 9.35
N PRO A 58 -7.17 8.77 10.43
CA PRO A 58 -7.95 8.18 11.50
C PRO A 58 -9.21 7.56 10.87
N PRO A 59 -9.52 6.29 11.16
CA PRO A 59 -10.43 5.51 10.33
C PRO A 59 -11.86 6.06 10.35
N CYS A 60 -12.40 6.35 9.17
CA CYS A 60 -13.80 6.05 8.91
C CYS A 60 -13.90 4.52 8.78
N ALA A 61 -14.41 3.84 9.82
CA ALA A 61 -14.50 2.38 9.89
C ALA A 61 -15.25 1.75 8.69
N ASP A 62 -16.09 2.51 7.99
CA ASP A 62 -16.82 2.05 6.82
C ASP A 62 -15.95 1.97 5.56
N ASN A 63 -14.99 2.89 5.38
CA ASN A 63 -14.06 2.83 4.25
C ASN A 63 -13.13 1.61 4.36
N LEU A 64 -12.64 1.31 5.56
CA LEU A 64 -11.81 0.12 5.80
C LEU A 64 -12.55 -1.19 5.50
N LYS A 65 -13.85 -1.28 5.81
CA LYS A 65 -14.66 -2.46 5.49
C LYS A 65 -14.87 -2.65 3.99
N GLN A 66 -15.03 -1.56 3.23
CA GLN A 66 -15.18 -1.63 1.78
C GLN A 66 -13.88 -2.05 1.09
N VAL A 67 -12.74 -1.53 1.55
CA VAL A 67 -11.42 -1.95 1.07
C VAL A 67 -11.14 -3.42 1.39
N ALA A 68 -11.41 -3.87 2.63
CA ALA A 68 -11.22 -5.28 3.01
C ALA A 68 -12.13 -6.26 2.25
N ARG A 69 -13.29 -5.81 1.77
CA ARG A 69 -14.18 -6.61 0.91
C ARG A 69 -13.73 -6.71 -0.54
N SER A 70 -12.83 -5.83 -0.98
CA SER A 70 -12.39 -5.71 -2.37
C SER A 70 -11.04 -6.38 -2.65
N LEU A 71 -10.40 -6.92 -1.60
CA LEU A 71 -9.18 -7.71 -1.63
C LEU A 71 -9.50 -9.21 -1.56
#